data_AF-A0A9P5IZ30-F1
#
_entry.id   AF-A0A9P5IZ30-F1
#
_cell.length_a   1.000
_cell.length_b   1.000
_cell.length_c   1.000
_cell.angle_alpha   90.00
_cell.angle_beta   90.00
_cell.angle_gamma   90.00
#
_symmetry.space_group_name_H-M   'P 1'
#
loop_
_entity.id
_entity.type
_entity.pdbx_description
1 polymer ?
#
loop_
_entity_poly.entity_id
_entity_poly.type
_entity_poly.pdbx_seq_one_letter_code
_entity_poly.pdbx_strand_id
1 'polypeptide(L)'
;VTGLGNSACFSFESVDTSGSYIRHSGFELYLATNDGTQLFHEDATFCPISGLSGTGSSLRSWSYPTRYWRHYNDILYIASNGGVHTFDATTVFVNDVTFLIESSLA
;
A
#
# COMPACT_ATOMS: atom_id res chain seq x y z
N VAL A 1 3.79 5.47 10.55
CA VAL A 1 3.06 6.03 11.70
C VAL A 1 1.79 5.22 11.98
N THR A 2 1.11 5.42 13.11
CA THR A 2 -0.24 4.87 13.36
C THR A 2 -1.17 5.21 12.20
N GLY A 3 -1.96 4.24 11.74
CA GLY A 3 -2.83 4.41 10.57
C GLY A 3 -3.83 5.55 10.74
N LEU A 4 -3.86 6.45 9.75
CA LEU A 4 -4.66 7.67 9.78
C LEU A 4 -6.17 7.39 9.81
N GLY A 5 -6.62 6.35 9.10
CA GLY A 5 -8.01 5.90 9.05
C GLY A 5 -8.33 4.75 10.02
N ASN A 6 -7.30 4.06 10.54
CA ASN A 6 -7.46 2.97 11.49
C ASN A 6 -6.20 2.75 12.35
N SER A 7 -6.35 2.86 13.67
CA SER A 7 -5.23 2.78 14.61
C SER A 7 -4.62 1.38 14.80
N ALA A 8 -5.29 0.32 14.33
CA ALA A 8 -4.73 -1.04 14.30
C ALA A 8 -3.87 -1.31 13.05
N CYS A 9 -3.84 -0.36 12.11
CA CYS A 9 -3.07 -0.42 10.88
C CYS A 9 -2.05 0.74 10.84
N PHE A 10 -1.38 0.94 9.70
CA PHE A 10 -0.31 1.93 9.58
C PHE A 10 -0.48 2.81 8.34
N SER A 11 0.11 4.00 8.41
CA SER A 11 0.30 4.91 7.28
C SER A 11 1.80 5.17 7.10
N PHE A 12 2.24 5.29 5.86
CA PHE A 12 3.66 5.38 5.50
C PHE A 12 4.00 6.81 5.11
N GLU A 13 4.74 7.51 5.98
CA GLU A 13 5.19 8.89 5.76
C GLU A 13 6.52 8.90 5.00
N SER A 14 6.68 9.81 4.04
CA SER A 14 7.96 10.07 3.38
C SER A 14 8.95 10.70 4.36
N VAL A 15 10.20 10.24 4.31
CA VAL A 15 11.30 10.80 5.13
C VAL A 15 11.73 12.17 4.60
N ASP A 16 11.79 12.33 3.27
CA ASP A 16 12.27 13.53 2.59
C ASP A 16 11.20 14.63 2.45
N THR A 17 9.92 14.25 2.51
CA THR A 17 8.76 15.14 2.35
C THR A 17 7.78 14.96 3.52
N SER A 18 8.16 15.48 4.69
CA SER A 18 7.35 15.38 5.92
C SER A 18 5.92 15.90 5.74
N GLY A 19 4.97 15.23 6.40
CA GLY A 19 3.54 15.49 6.24
C GLY A 19 2.92 14.87 4.98
N SER A 20 3.73 14.20 4.14
CA SER A 20 3.24 13.47 2.97
C SER A 20 3.30 11.97 3.17
N TYR A 21 2.26 11.28 2.72
CA TYR A 21 2.05 9.86 2.93
C TYR A 21 1.81 9.15 1.60
N ILE A 22 2.17 7.88 1.53
CA ILE A 22 1.70 7.01 0.46
C ILE A 22 0.19 6.82 0.64
N ARG A 23 -0.58 7.12 -0.41
CA ARG A 23 -2.02 6.84 -0.50
C ARG A 23 -2.38 6.32 -1.88
N HIS A 24 -3.53 5.63 -1.98
CA HIS A 24 -4.04 5.21 -3.29
C HIS A 24 -5.05 6.21 -3.88
N SER A 25 -5.08 6.37 -5.19
CA SER A 25 -6.17 7.03 -5.95
C SER A 25 -6.18 6.51 -7.37
N GLY A 26 -7.36 6.19 -7.88
CA GLY A 26 -7.46 5.41 -9.11
C GLY A 26 -6.74 4.04 -9.01
N PHE A 27 -6.55 3.54 -7.78
CA PHE A 27 -5.75 2.37 -7.41
C PHE A 27 -4.24 2.48 -7.64
N GLU A 28 -3.71 3.60 -8.13
CA GLU A 28 -2.27 3.86 -8.15
C GLU A 28 -1.81 4.41 -6.79
N LEU A 29 -0.60 4.02 -6.36
CA LEU A 29 0.01 4.52 -5.13
C LEU A 29 0.95 5.69 -5.45
N TYR A 30 0.71 6.85 -4.84
CA TYR A 30 1.59 8.01 -4.96
C TYR A 30 1.77 8.68 -3.59
N LEU A 31 2.78 9.55 -3.53
CA LEU A 31 3.05 10.39 -2.39
C LEU A 31 2.21 11.66 -2.47
N ALA A 32 1.46 11.96 -1.41
CA ALA A 32 0.68 13.20 -1.33
C ALA A 32 0.69 13.77 0.10
N THR A 33 0.61 15.09 0.22
CA THR A 33 0.47 15.77 1.51
C THR A 33 -0.88 15.46 2.12
N ASN A 34 -0.90 15.13 3.42
CA ASN A 34 -2.13 14.89 4.15
C ASN A 34 -2.98 16.17 4.21
N ASP A 35 -4.15 16.13 3.58
CA ASP A 35 -5.12 17.23 3.58
C ASP A 35 -6.08 17.20 4.78
N GLY A 36 -5.93 16.22 5.68
CA GLY A 36 -6.73 16.03 6.89
C GLY A 36 -8.13 15.46 6.62
N THR A 37 -8.47 15.14 5.38
CA THR A 37 -9.78 14.60 5.03
C THR A 37 -9.88 13.12 5.42
N GLN A 38 -11.11 12.68 5.72
CA GLN A 38 -11.38 11.27 5.94
C GLN A 38 -10.93 10.43 4.74
N LEU A 39 -11.29 10.83 3.51
CA LEU A 39 -10.90 10.11 2.30
C LEU A 39 -9.38 9.91 2.22
N PHE A 40 -8.58 10.96 2.46
CA PHE A 40 -7.13 10.83 2.48
C PHE A 40 -6.67 9.83 3.54
N HIS A 41 -7.20 9.93 4.76
CA HIS A 41 -6.84 9.01 5.86
C HIS A 41 -7.17 7.56 5.51
N GLU A 42 -8.32 7.30 4.89
CA GLU A 42 -8.76 5.98 4.46
C GLU A 42 -7.92 5.42 3.29
N ASP A 43 -7.54 6.28 2.35
CA ASP A 43 -6.70 5.94 1.20
C ASP A 43 -5.22 5.73 1.57
N ALA A 44 -4.77 6.34 2.67
CA ALA A 44 -3.40 6.28 3.19
C ALA A 44 -3.19 5.19 4.26
N THR A 45 -4.20 4.37 4.55
CA THR A 45 -4.13 3.35 5.61
C THR A 45 -4.00 1.94 5.05
N PHE A 46 -2.96 1.24 5.50
CA PHE A 46 -2.65 -0.13 5.08
C PHE A 46 -2.37 -1.01 6.28
N CYS A 47 -2.90 -2.23 6.22
CA CYS A 47 -2.80 -3.23 7.27
C CYS A 47 -1.80 -4.31 6.84
N PRO A 48 -0.60 -4.38 7.45
CA PRO A 48 0.34 -5.46 7.20
C PRO A 48 -0.26 -6.80 7.58
N ILE A 49 -0.08 -7.79 6.71
CA ILE A 49 -0.32 -9.19 6.99
C ILE A 49 0.96 -9.98 6.68
N SER A 50 1.02 -11.25 7.14
CA SER A 50 2.06 -12.18 6.70
C SER A 50 2.14 -12.20 5.18
N GLY A 51 3.35 -12.02 4.63
CA GLY A 51 3.51 -11.93 3.18
C GLY A 51 3.02 -13.18 2.48
N LEU A 52 2.31 -12.99 1.36
CA LEU A 52 1.61 -14.08 0.69
C LEU A 52 2.57 -15.13 0.11
N SER A 53 3.84 -14.78 -0.12
CA SER A 53 4.88 -15.72 -0.57
C SER A 53 5.42 -16.63 0.55
N GLY A 54 5.01 -16.40 1.81
CA GLY A 54 5.54 -17.08 2.99
C GLY A 54 6.73 -16.37 3.65
N THR A 55 7.13 -15.21 3.14
CA THR A 55 8.18 -14.35 3.71
C THR A 55 7.70 -12.90 3.77
N GLY A 56 8.39 -12.03 4.50
CA GLY A 56 8.09 -10.59 4.50
C GLY A 56 6.66 -10.22 4.93
N SER A 57 6.16 -9.14 4.35
CA SER A 57 4.82 -8.60 4.61
C SER A 57 4.09 -8.28 3.31
N SER A 58 2.77 -8.43 3.34
CA SER A 58 1.88 -7.88 2.30
C SER A 58 1.05 -6.76 2.91
N LEU A 59 1.05 -5.60 2.25
CA LEU A 59 0.39 -4.39 2.75
C LEU A 59 -1.01 -4.29 2.14
N ARG A 60 -2.02 -4.74 2.88
CA ARG A 60 -3.41 -4.73 2.42
C ARG A 60 -4.01 -3.33 2.60
N SER A 61 -4.72 -2.82 1.60
CA SER A 61 -5.48 -1.58 1.77
C SER A 61 -6.57 -1.76 2.84
N TRP A 62 -6.71 -0.79 3.73
CA TRP A 62 -7.77 -0.80 4.73
C TRP A 62 -9.14 -0.49 4.10
N SER A 63 -9.19 0.52 3.21
CA SER A 63 -10.42 0.96 2.53
C SER A 63 -10.86 -0.01 1.41
N TYR A 64 -9.92 -0.78 0.84
CA TYR A 64 -10.18 -1.79 -0.19
C TYR A 64 -9.52 -3.13 0.19
N PRO A 65 -10.14 -3.94 1.08
CA PRO A 65 -9.49 -5.11 1.68
C PRO A 65 -9.22 -6.28 0.73
N THR A 66 -9.68 -6.21 -0.52
CA THR A 66 -9.31 -7.16 -1.58
C THR A 66 -8.03 -6.77 -2.32
N ARG A 67 -7.44 -5.60 -1.99
CA ARG A 67 -6.32 -5.00 -2.70
C ARG A 67 -5.08 -4.84 -1.81
N TYR A 68 -3.91 -5.00 -2.40
CA TYR A 68 -2.60 -4.99 -1.73
C TYR A 68 -1.64 -4.09 -2.49
N TRP A 69 -0.66 -3.51 -1.79
CA TRP A 69 0.50 -2.92 -2.45
C TRP A 69 1.08 -3.96 -3.41
N ARG A 70 1.18 -3.58 -4.67
CA ARG A 70 1.71 -4.43 -5.73
C ARG A 70 2.57 -3.59 -6.64
N HIS A 71 3.79 -4.06 -6.93
CA HIS A 71 4.51 -3.52 -8.07
C HIS A 71 3.99 -4.15 -9.38
N TYR A 72 3.85 -3.35 -10.43
CA TYR A 72 3.51 -3.82 -11.77
C TYR A 72 4.18 -2.91 -12.79
N ASN A 73 5.11 -3.45 -13.59
CA ASN A 73 6.00 -2.68 -14.46
C ASN A 73 6.64 -1.49 -13.72
N ASP A 74 7.22 -1.77 -12.56
CA ASP A 74 7.94 -0.82 -11.69
C ASP A 74 7.11 0.36 -11.14
N ILE A 75 5.78 0.33 -11.30
CA ILE A 75 4.83 1.27 -10.67
C ILE A 75 4.08 0.56 -9.54
N LEU A 76 3.80 1.26 -8.45
CA LEU A 76 3.04 0.74 -7.32
C LEU A 76 1.54 1.00 -7.45
N TYR A 77 0.75 -0.03 -7.17
CA TYR A 77 -0.72 0.01 -7.15
C TYR A 77 -1.26 -0.66 -5.89
N ILE A 78 -2.55 -0.45 -5.60
CA ILE A 78 -3.34 -1.38 -4.81
C ILE A 78 -4.06 -2.36 -5.74
N ALA A 79 -3.49 -3.54 -5.94
CA ALA A 79 -4.00 -4.53 -6.89
C ALA A 79 -4.75 -5.68 -6.19
N SER A 80 -5.76 -6.23 -6.85
CA SER A 80 -6.41 -7.48 -6.47
C SER A 80 -5.84 -8.66 -7.25
N ASN A 81 -5.99 -9.88 -6.70
CA ASN A 81 -5.53 -11.11 -7.37
C ASN A 81 -6.54 -11.53 -8.45
N GLY A 82 -6.45 -10.90 -9.62
CA GLY A 82 -7.49 -10.90 -10.65
C GLY A 82 -8.37 -9.66 -10.56
N GLY A 83 -8.75 -9.11 -11.72
CA GLY A 83 -9.54 -7.88 -11.81
C GLY A 83 -9.62 -7.35 -13.24
N VAL A 84 -10.22 -6.17 -13.39
CA VAL A 84 -10.41 -5.51 -14.70
C VAL A 84 -9.21 -4.66 -15.11
N HIS A 85 -8.31 -4.34 -14.17
CA HIS A 85 -7.12 -3.56 -14.46
C HIS A 85 -5.95 -4.47 -14.84
N THR A 86 -5.05 -3.98 -15.70
CA THR A 86 -3.86 -4.73 -16.12
C THR A 86 -2.96 -5.10 -14.94
N PHE A 87 -2.85 -4.22 -13.94
CA PHE A 87 -2.09 -4.45 -12.70
C PHE A 87 -2.74 -5.46 -11.74
N ASP A 88 -3.99 -5.88 -11.99
CA ASP A 88 -4.66 -6.95 -11.25
C ASP A 88 -4.30 -8.35 -11.82
N ALA A 89 -3.28 -8.46 -12.69
CA ALA A 89 -2.87 -9.73 -13.30
C ALA A 89 -2.57 -10.82 -12.25
N THR A 90 -3.06 -12.03 -12.42
CA THR A 90 -2.79 -13.14 -11.48
C THR A 90 -1.36 -13.66 -11.58
N THR A 91 -0.71 -13.46 -12.74
CA THR A 91 0.69 -13.80 -12.97
C THR A 91 1.56 -13.10 -11.93
N VAL A 92 2.40 -13.88 -11.25
CA VAL A 92 3.35 -13.44 -10.21
C VAL A 92 2.77 -12.60 -9.05
N PHE A 93 1.44 -12.52 -8.91
CA PHE A 93 0.76 -11.69 -7.91
C PHE A 93 1.34 -11.84 -6.51
N VAL A 94 1.53 -13.08 -6.06
CA VAL A 94 2.03 -13.41 -4.71
C VAL A 94 3.41 -12.82 -4.44
N ASN A 95 4.29 -12.82 -5.43
CA ASN A 95 5.62 -12.24 -5.31
C ASN A 95 5.52 -10.71 -5.34
N ASP A 96 4.74 -10.16 -6.27
CA ASP A 96 4.63 -8.72 -6.48
C ASP A 96 4.01 -7.94 -5.32
N VAL A 97 3.24 -8.63 -4.45
CA VAL A 97 2.63 -8.05 -3.24
C VAL A 97 3.38 -8.37 -1.95
N THR A 98 4.56 -8.96 -2.03
CA THR A 98 5.35 -9.32 -0.86
C THR A 98 6.63 -8.48 -0.80
N PHE A 99 6.81 -7.79 0.33
CA PHE A 99 7.95 -6.91 0.56
C PHE A 99 8.68 -7.35 1.83
N LEU A 100 10.02 -7.34 1.79
CA LEU A 100 10.85 -7.47 2.99
C LEU A 100 10.94 -6.10 3.67
N ILE A 101 10.89 -6.10 5.00
CA ILE A 101 11.12 -4.90 5.79
C ILE A 101 12.59 -4.92 6.18
N GLU A 102 13.34 -3.92 5.72
CA GLU A 102 14.78 -3.79 5.95
C GLU A 102 15.10 -2.45 6.64
N SER A 103 16.36 -2.27 7.03
CA SER A 103 16.84 -1.02 7.61
C SER A 103 16.67 0.13 6.62
N SER A 104 16.16 1.27 7.11
CA SER A 104 16.06 2.50 6.31
C SER A 104 17.43 2.94 5.79
N LEU A 105 17.46 3.52 4.59
CA LEU A 105 18.65 4.12 4.00
C LEU A 105 18.92 5.56 4.48
N ALA A 106 17.95 6.17 5.15
CA ALA A 106 17.98 7.53 5.69
C ALA A 106 17.30 7.61 7.06
#